data_AF-A0A8J4TGQ8-F1
#
_entry.id   AF-A0A8J4TGQ8-F1
#
_cell.length_a   1.000
_cell.length_b   1.000
_cell.length_c   1.000
_cell.angle_alpha   90.00
_cell.angle_beta   90.00
_cell.angle_gamma   90.00
#
_symmetry.space_group_name_H-M   'P 1'
#
loop_
_entity.id
_entity.type
_entity.pdbx_description
1 polymer ?
#
loop_
_entity_poly.entity_id
_entity_poly.type
_entity_poly.pdbx_seq_one_letter_code
_entity_poly.pdbx_strand_id
1 'polypeptide(L)'
;YDRFLDGCVDVSQDIGCGGSNPCANGGRCISTLIPNMQGSKYVQELAAIKCECPPAFRGEFCELESDRCVEENACGEFSCLRDPYDTENGYRCICPPTHKRKSPGEPMCVPLPACGEKVEVTDQNGLQISNPAASQQPCLNKGHCVQGEDPTMYTCICQPGYMGKNCEIEPPAPTWGIWSMWSECIWPEPYEICYKRPFQQQTRDCITYTPGQRCVGAQRRQRNAGCDLSAGSQASYTGITYLKRERLRAASELCEIAGKQVQSFISEKVLGEQLLSIDAVDDWSTVGLEDAPLLNLPDSLRAGDLQAVNWPRAEDLLFMTLWIYAVLLHIALIILWIYYIHKWRTQEVVLSSFD
;
A
#
# COMPACT_ATOMS: atom_id res chain seq x y z
N TYR A 1 -49.28 -15.83 30.92
CA TYR A 1 -48.83 -14.44 30.76
C TYR A 1 -47.81 -14.43 29.63
N ASP A 2 -48.06 -13.66 28.59
CA ASP A 2 -47.19 -13.52 27.42
C ASP A 2 -46.27 -12.31 27.64
N ARG A 3 -44.95 -12.53 27.60
CA ARG A 3 -43.95 -11.45 27.79
C ARG A 3 -43.76 -10.54 26.57
N PHE A 4 -44.09 -10.99 25.37
CA PHE A 4 -43.97 -10.16 24.16
C PHE A 4 -45.15 -9.22 24.00
N LEU A 5 -46.35 -9.69 24.37
CA LEU A 5 -47.58 -8.91 24.33
C LEU A 5 -47.87 -8.16 25.63
N ASP A 6 -47.07 -8.42 26.67
CA ASP A 6 -47.19 -7.87 28.02
C ASP A 6 -48.62 -8.02 28.58
N GLY A 7 -49.16 -9.24 28.56
CA GLY A 7 -50.56 -9.49 28.93
C GLY A 7 -50.93 -10.95 29.17
N CYS A 8 -52.14 -11.18 29.70
CA CYS A 8 -52.69 -12.52 29.86
C CYS A 8 -53.41 -12.96 28.57
N VAL A 9 -53.06 -14.15 28.08
CA VAL A 9 -53.73 -14.79 26.94
C VAL A 9 -54.77 -15.77 27.48
N ASP A 10 -55.98 -15.72 26.94
CA ASP A 10 -57.07 -16.61 27.32
C ASP A 10 -56.84 -18.00 26.70
N VAL A 11 -56.83 -19.03 27.55
CA VAL A 11 -56.57 -20.43 27.16
C VAL A 11 -57.88 -21.19 26.93
N SER A 12 -59.04 -20.52 27.03
CA SER A 12 -60.35 -21.17 27.03
C SER A 12 -60.92 -21.37 25.60
N GLN A 13 -60.83 -22.63 25.14
CA GLN A 13 -61.79 -23.36 24.30
C GLN A 13 -62.35 -22.71 23.02
N ASP A 14 -61.48 -22.22 22.13
CA ASP A 14 -61.80 -22.21 20.69
C ASP A 14 -61.11 -23.39 19.99
N ILE A 15 -61.90 -24.17 19.25
CA ILE A 15 -61.44 -25.36 18.53
C ILE A 15 -60.60 -24.89 17.34
N GLY A 16 -59.29 -24.82 17.53
CA GLY A 16 -58.29 -24.49 16.52
C GLY A 16 -57.75 -23.06 16.61
N CYS A 17 -56.74 -22.75 15.80
CA CYS A 17 -56.02 -21.46 15.81
C CYS A 17 -56.83 -20.26 15.24
N GLY A 18 -58.16 -20.32 15.28
CA GLY A 18 -59.06 -19.41 14.54
C GLY A 18 -59.71 -18.28 15.34
N GLY A 19 -59.74 -18.36 16.68
CA GLY A 19 -60.38 -17.35 17.54
C GLY A 19 -59.40 -16.48 18.32
N SER A 20 -58.36 -17.10 18.90
CA SER A 20 -57.24 -16.45 19.57
C SER A 20 -55.99 -17.35 19.45
N ASN A 21 -54.78 -16.81 19.66
CA ASN A 21 -53.57 -17.63 19.68
C ASN A 21 -53.37 -18.19 21.10
N PRO A 22 -53.56 -19.50 21.35
CA PRO A 22 -53.40 -20.08 22.69
C PRO A 22 -51.94 -20.26 23.10
N CYS A 23 -51.00 -20.11 22.17
CA CYS A 23 -49.57 -20.26 22.42
C CYS A 23 -49.00 -18.98 23.04
N ALA A 24 -48.36 -19.09 24.20
CA ALA A 24 -47.74 -17.97 24.90
C ALA A 24 -46.38 -17.57 24.30
N ASN A 25 -45.90 -16.41 24.71
CA ASN A 25 -44.56 -15.88 24.42
C ASN A 25 -44.25 -15.81 22.92
N GLY A 26 -45.24 -15.45 22.10
CA GLY A 26 -45.08 -15.36 20.65
C GLY A 26 -44.99 -16.71 19.92
N GLY A 27 -45.39 -17.82 20.55
CA GLY A 27 -45.48 -19.12 19.91
C GLY A 27 -46.49 -19.14 18.76
N ARG A 28 -46.19 -19.93 17.72
CA ARG A 28 -47.05 -20.07 16.54
C ARG A 28 -48.00 -21.25 16.71
N CYS A 29 -49.31 -20.98 16.68
CA CYS A 29 -50.33 -22.02 16.73
C CYS A 29 -50.47 -22.75 15.39
N ILE A 30 -50.49 -24.08 15.44
CA ILE A 30 -50.75 -24.97 14.31
C ILE A 30 -51.91 -25.91 14.65
N SER A 31 -52.90 -25.97 13.77
CA SER A 31 -54.02 -26.90 13.88
C SER A 31 -53.70 -28.18 13.12
N THR A 32 -53.64 -29.31 13.83
CA THR A 32 -53.40 -30.65 13.25
C THR A 32 -54.71 -31.43 13.20
N LEU A 33 -55.01 -32.06 12.06
CA LEU A 33 -56.20 -32.90 11.90
C LEU A 33 -55.87 -34.30 12.40
N ILE A 34 -56.58 -34.79 13.42
CA ILE A 34 -56.50 -36.20 13.81
C ILE A 34 -57.51 -36.98 12.94
N PRO A 35 -57.07 -37.88 12.03
CA PRO A 35 -57.98 -38.76 11.33
C PRO A 35 -58.52 -39.80 12.31
N ASN A 36 -59.78 -39.66 12.70
CA ASN A 36 -60.44 -40.62 13.57
C ASN A 36 -60.98 -41.78 12.71
N MET A 37 -60.28 -42.92 12.67
CA MET A 37 -60.76 -44.13 11.99
C MET A 37 -61.72 -44.89 12.89
N GLN A 38 -63.00 -44.52 12.87
CA GLN A 38 -64.08 -45.37 13.38
C GLN A 38 -65.25 -45.40 12.39
N GLY A 39 -65.41 -46.55 11.73
CA GLY A 39 -66.64 -47.02 11.08
C GLY A 39 -67.40 -46.02 10.20
N SER A 40 -67.12 -46.03 8.88
CA SER A 40 -68.05 -45.67 7.79
C SER A 40 -68.81 -44.32 7.84
N LYS A 41 -68.55 -43.41 8.77
CA LYS A 41 -69.20 -42.09 8.80
C LYS A 41 -68.17 -41.04 9.22
N TYR A 42 -67.94 -40.04 8.37
CA TYR A 42 -67.12 -38.88 8.69
C TYR A 42 -67.73 -38.17 9.91
N VAL A 43 -67.11 -38.35 11.08
CA VAL A 43 -67.41 -37.63 12.31
C VAL A 43 -66.26 -36.67 12.54
N GLN A 44 -66.61 -35.38 12.59
CA GLN A 44 -65.82 -34.19 12.92
C GLN A 44 -64.33 -34.44 13.25
N GLU A 45 -63.45 -33.94 12.39
CA GLU A 45 -62.01 -33.85 12.62
C GLU A 45 -61.76 -33.13 13.96
N LEU A 46 -61.24 -33.82 14.97
CA LEU A 46 -60.68 -33.13 16.13
C LEU A 46 -59.41 -32.41 15.65
N ALA A 47 -59.49 -31.09 15.59
CA ALA A 47 -58.33 -30.23 15.44
C ALA A 47 -57.53 -30.28 16.75
N ALA A 48 -56.42 -31.02 16.77
CA ALA A 48 -55.46 -30.94 17.86
C ALA A 48 -54.57 -29.70 17.67
N ILE A 49 -54.45 -28.92 18.73
CA ILE A 49 -53.64 -27.70 18.75
C ILE A 49 -52.20 -28.09 19.06
N LYS A 50 -51.25 -27.63 18.25
CA LYS A 50 -49.81 -27.75 18.49
C LYS A 50 -49.18 -26.37 18.45
N CYS A 51 -48.43 -26.03 19.49
CA CYS A 51 -47.65 -24.79 19.52
C CYS A 51 -46.22 -25.02 19.04
N GLU A 52 -45.77 -24.22 18.09
CA GLU A 52 -44.35 -24.05 17.76
C GLU A 52 -43.78 -22.94 18.62
N CYS A 53 -42.99 -23.32 19.62
CA CYS A 53 -42.41 -22.39 20.58
C CYS A 53 -41.15 -21.71 20.04
N PRO A 54 -40.93 -20.42 20.34
CA PRO A 54 -39.65 -19.78 20.08
C PRO A 54 -38.55 -20.44 20.92
N PRO A 55 -37.27 -20.36 20.50
CA PRO A 55 -36.18 -21.16 21.07
C PRO A 55 -35.94 -20.97 22.58
N ALA A 56 -36.26 -19.79 23.12
CA ALA A 56 -36.12 -19.48 24.55
C ALA A 56 -37.29 -19.98 25.41
N PHE A 57 -38.28 -20.66 24.84
CA PHE A 57 -39.48 -21.10 25.54
C PHE A 57 -39.80 -22.56 25.21
N ARG A 58 -40.46 -23.26 26.14
CA ARG A 58 -40.85 -24.66 26.02
C ARG A 58 -42.18 -24.91 26.74
N GLY A 59 -42.68 -26.14 26.67
CA GLY A 59 -43.99 -26.51 27.20
C GLY A 59 -45.00 -26.79 26.09
N GLU A 60 -46.20 -27.21 26.46
CA GLU A 60 -47.26 -27.53 25.49
C GLU A 60 -47.83 -26.27 24.84
N PHE A 61 -47.81 -25.15 25.55
CA PHE A 61 -48.28 -23.84 25.13
C PHE A 61 -47.19 -22.76 25.21
N CYS A 62 -45.91 -23.14 25.23
CA CYS A 62 -44.75 -22.23 25.32
C CYS A 62 -44.72 -21.37 26.59
N GLU A 63 -45.28 -21.88 27.68
CA GLU A 63 -45.45 -21.21 28.97
C GLU A 63 -44.22 -21.28 29.88
N LEU A 64 -43.32 -22.25 29.63
CA LEU A 64 -42.13 -22.47 30.42
C LEU A 64 -40.91 -21.80 29.76
N GLU A 65 -39.99 -21.31 30.59
CA GLU A 65 -38.71 -20.82 30.11
C GLU A 65 -37.80 -22.00 29.73
N SER A 66 -37.15 -21.87 28.57
CA SER A 66 -36.11 -22.77 28.09
C SER A 66 -34.77 -22.05 28.16
N ASP A 67 -33.76 -22.68 28.77
CA ASP A 67 -32.41 -22.13 28.85
C ASP A 67 -31.38 -23.12 28.31
N ARG A 68 -31.09 -23.00 27.01
CA ARG A 68 -30.08 -23.81 26.34
C ARG A 68 -28.68 -23.63 26.91
N CYS A 69 -28.37 -22.53 27.60
CA CYS A 69 -27.05 -22.34 28.22
C CYS A 69 -26.82 -23.27 29.41
N VAL A 70 -27.90 -23.73 30.06
CA VAL A 70 -27.84 -24.66 31.20
C VAL A 70 -28.08 -26.09 30.75
N GLU A 71 -28.97 -26.28 29.78
CA GLU A 71 -29.35 -27.59 29.27
C GLU A 71 -28.26 -28.19 28.36
N GLU A 72 -27.53 -27.36 27.60
CA GLU A 72 -26.48 -27.78 26.67
C GLU A 72 -25.27 -26.84 26.71
N ASN A 73 -24.08 -27.32 26.31
CA ASN A 73 -22.90 -26.46 26.14
C ASN A 73 -22.99 -25.63 24.84
N ALA A 74 -24.02 -24.80 24.72
CA ALA A 74 -24.41 -24.12 23.48
C ALA A 74 -23.34 -23.16 22.93
N CYS A 75 -22.52 -22.56 23.80
CA CYS A 75 -21.40 -21.68 23.42
C CYS A 75 -20.01 -22.35 23.52
N GLY A 76 -19.96 -23.67 23.73
CA GLY A 76 -18.73 -24.40 23.96
C GLY A 76 -18.01 -23.92 25.22
N GLU A 77 -16.78 -23.42 25.06
CA GLU A 77 -15.95 -22.88 26.15
C GLU A 77 -16.27 -21.42 26.50
N PHE A 78 -17.09 -20.73 25.70
CA PHE A 78 -17.36 -19.31 25.86
C PHE A 78 -18.63 -19.04 26.68
N SER A 79 -18.71 -17.83 27.25
CA SER A 79 -19.84 -17.43 28.10
C SER A 79 -21.15 -17.39 27.31
N CYS A 80 -22.18 -18.04 27.85
CA CYS A 80 -23.52 -18.12 27.27
C CYS A 80 -24.50 -17.28 28.12
N LEU A 81 -25.37 -16.52 27.45
CA LEU A 81 -26.47 -15.80 28.08
C LEU A 81 -27.78 -16.11 27.36
N ARG A 82 -28.80 -16.52 28.12
CA ARG A 82 -30.16 -16.62 27.60
C ARG A 82 -30.65 -15.25 27.12
N ASP A 83 -31.22 -15.22 25.92
CA ASP A 83 -31.75 -14.02 25.29
C ASP A 83 -33.15 -14.33 24.72
N PRO A 84 -34.22 -14.07 25.49
CA PRO A 84 -35.58 -14.36 25.04
C PRO A 84 -36.03 -13.50 23.86
N TYR A 85 -35.29 -12.46 23.49
CA TYR A 85 -35.59 -11.64 22.31
C TYR A 85 -34.91 -12.15 21.04
N ASP A 86 -33.95 -13.07 21.15
CA ASP A 86 -33.37 -13.75 20.00
C ASP A 86 -34.34 -14.83 19.50
N THR A 87 -35.09 -14.50 18.44
CA THR A 87 -36.08 -15.39 17.85
C THR A 87 -35.47 -16.56 17.07
N GLU A 88 -34.17 -16.52 16.76
CA GLU A 88 -33.47 -17.57 16.01
C GLU A 88 -32.85 -18.61 16.95
N ASN A 89 -32.21 -18.16 18.03
CA ASN A 89 -31.45 -19.04 18.93
C ASN A 89 -31.98 -19.09 20.37
N GLY A 90 -32.59 -18.01 20.86
CA GLY A 90 -33.03 -17.87 22.26
C GLY A 90 -31.91 -17.65 23.28
N TYR A 91 -30.67 -17.52 22.81
CA TYR A 91 -29.48 -17.25 23.60
C TYR A 91 -28.40 -16.60 22.73
N ARG A 92 -27.43 -15.94 23.37
CA ARG A 92 -26.26 -15.36 22.70
C ARG A 92 -24.97 -15.72 23.44
N CYS A 93 -23.91 -15.95 22.67
CA CYS A 93 -22.58 -16.13 23.21
C CYS A 93 -21.86 -14.78 23.34
N ILE A 94 -21.20 -14.55 24.47
CA ILE A 94 -20.29 -13.43 24.66
C ILE A 94 -18.89 -13.88 24.25
N CYS A 95 -18.40 -13.31 23.15
CA CYS A 95 -17.07 -13.60 22.65
C CYS A 95 -16.02 -12.69 23.30
N PRO A 96 -14.82 -13.22 23.62
CA PRO A 96 -13.68 -12.39 24.02
C PRO A 96 -13.26 -11.46 22.86
N PRO A 97 -12.46 -10.42 23.13
CA PRO A 97 -12.06 -9.43 22.11
C PRO A 97 -11.29 -10.02 20.92
N THR A 98 -10.79 -11.25 21.03
CA THR A 98 -10.08 -11.97 19.96
C THR A 98 -11.01 -12.80 19.06
N HIS A 99 -12.30 -12.87 19.35
CA HIS A 99 -13.27 -13.70 18.65
C HIS A 99 -14.50 -12.88 18.22
N LYS A 100 -15.20 -13.36 17.20
CA LYS A 100 -16.50 -12.84 16.76
C LYS A 100 -17.51 -13.97 16.65
N ARG A 101 -18.81 -13.61 16.57
CA ARG A 101 -19.86 -14.59 16.24
C ARG A 101 -19.67 -15.10 14.81
N LYS A 102 -19.86 -16.40 14.61
CA LYS A 102 -19.76 -17.05 13.30
C LYS A 102 -20.82 -16.53 12.33
N SER A 103 -22.08 -16.47 12.75
CA SER A 103 -23.19 -15.90 11.99
C SER A 103 -24.36 -15.54 12.93
N PRO A 104 -25.40 -14.83 12.45
CA PRO A 104 -26.60 -14.55 13.25
C PRO A 104 -27.33 -15.82 13.72
N GLY A 105 -27.47 -16.82 12.85
CA GLY A 105 -28.12 -18.10 13.15
C GLY A 105 -27.21 -19.16 13.79
N GLU A 106 -25.93 -18.85 14.01
CA GLU A 106 -24.99 -19.72 14.70
C GLU A 106 -24.10 -18.88 15.63
N PRO A 107 -24.54 -18.63 16.88
CA PRO A 107 -23.92 -17.64 17.77
C PRO A 107 -22.54 -18.06 18.33
N MET A 108 -21.95 -19.15 17.84
CA MET A 108 -20.63 -19.64 18.26
C MET A 108 -19.53 -18.61 18.02
N CYS A 109 -18.58 -18.53 18.95
CA CYS A 109 -17.43 -17.65 18.83
C CYS A 109 -16.33 -18.30 18.00
N VAL A 110 -15.90 -17.60 16.94
CA VAL A 110 -14.78 -17.98 16.07
C VAL A 110 -13.67 -16.94 16.16
N PRO A 111 -12.39 -17.33 16.04
CA PRO A 111 -11.28 -16.39 16.10
C PRO A 111 -11.40 -15.30 15.03
N LEU A 112 -11.00 -14.07 15.38
CA LEU A 112 -10.90 -12.98 14.42
C LEU A 112 -9.78 -13.26 13.42
N PRO A 113 -9.95 -12.87 12.15
CA PRO A 113 -8.91 -12.99 11.15
C PRO A 113 -7.71 -12.13 11.54
N ALA A 114 -6.51 -12.70 11.44
CA ALA A 114 -5.25 -12.07 11.79
C ALA A 114 -4.97 -10.82 10.97
N CYS A 115 -5.43 -10.75 9.71
CA CYS A 115 -5.30 -9.55 8.87
C CYS A 115 -6.45 -8.55 8.99
N GLY A 116 -7.37 -8.77 9.94
CA GLY A 116 -8.58 -7.99 10.07
C GLY A 116 -9.64 -8.34 9.04
N GLU A 117 -10.87 -7.88 9.28
CA GLU A 117 -11.99 -8.08 8.36
C GLU A 117 -12.03 -6.97 7.31
N LYS A 118 -12.26 -7.33 6.04
CA LYS A 118 -12.49 -6.34 4.99
C LYS A 118 -13.86 -5.73 5.23
N VAL A 119 -13.91 -4.61 5.94
CA VAL A 119 -15.12 -3.81 6.03
C VAL A 119 -15.28 -3.08 4.71
N GLU A 120 -16.27 -3.50 3.91
CA GLU A 120 -16.72 -2.73 2.76
C GLU A 120 -17.43 -1.47 3.27
N VAL A 121 -16.66 -0.40 3.46
CA VAL A 121 -17.24 0.91 3.75
C VAL A 121 -17.64 1.52 2.42
N THR A 122 -18.94 1.47 2.11
CA THR A 122 -19.51 2.23 1.00
C THR A 122 -19.55 3.71 1.39
N ASP A 123 -18.57 4.49 0.93
CA ASP A 123 -18.74 5.93 0.81
C ASP A 123 -19.80 6.23 -0.26
N GLN A 124 -20.52 7.35 -0.14
CA GLN A 124 -21.57 7.81 -1.06
C GLN A 124 -21.09 7.98 -2.52
N ASN A 125 -19.77 7.84 -2.76
CA ASN A 125 -19.11 7.92 -4.06
C ASN A 125 -18.66 6.56 -4.63
N GLY A 126 -19.02 5.43 -4.01
CA GLY A 126 -18.74 4.10 -4.57
C GLY A 126 -17.27 3.67 -4.56
N LEU A 127 -16.41 4.32 -3.76
CA LEU A 127 -15.01 3.89 -3.58
C LEU A 127 -14.92 2.94 -2.38
N GLN A 128 -14.66 1.66 -2.67
CA GLN A 128 -14.39 0.61 -1.69
C GLN A 128 -13.03 0.86 -1.01
N ILE A 129 -13.00 1.49 0.17
CA ILE A 129 -11.79 1.62 1.00
C ILE A 129 -11.84 0.53 2.07
N SER A 130 -11.07 -0.54 1.87
CA SER A 130 -10.80 -1.51 2.93
C SER A 130 -9.77 -0.91 3.90
N ASN A 131 -10.24 -0.34 5.01
CA ASN A 131 -9.35 0.06 6.09
C ASN A 131 -9.47 -0.99 7.21
N PRO A 132 -8.55 -1.97 7.31
CA PRO A 132 -8.52 -2.84 8.48
C PRO A 132 -8.32 -1.97 9.71
N ALA A 133 -9.07 -2.25 10.79
CA ALA A 133 -8.89 -1.54 12.04
C ALA A 133 -7.41 -1.61 12.43
N ALA A 134 -6.79 -0.47 12.76
CA ALA A 134 -5.34 -0.37 13.05
C ALA A 134 -4.85 -1.33 14.15
N SER A 135 -5.77 -1.86 14.97
CA SER A 135 -5.50 -2.89 15.99
C SER A 135 -5.36 -4.32 15.45
N GLN A 136 -5.71 -4.58 14.18
CA GLN A 136 -5.79 -5.92 13.57
C GLN A 136 -4.85 -6.10 12.38
N GLN A 137 -3.93 -5.17 12.13
CA GLN A 137 -2.95 -5.32 11.06
C GLN A 137 -1.57 -5.65 11.64
N PRO A 138 -1.16 -6.93 11.64
CA PRO A 138 0.08 -7.36 12.27
C PRO A 138 1.33 -6.90 11.49
N CYS A 139 1.17 -6.58 10.20
CA CYS A 139 2.26 -6.14 9.35
C CYS A 139 2.52 -4.64 9.53
N LEU A 140 3.69 -4.29 10.04
CA LEU A 140 4.16 -2.93 10.26
C LEU A 140 4.70 -2.31 8.96
N ASN A 141 5.07 -1.04 9.02
CA ASN A 141 5.76 -0.32 7.95
C ASN A 141 5.08 -0.43 6.56
N LYS A 142 3.74 -0.39 6.56
CA LYS A 142 2.89 -0.52 5.37
C LYS A 142 3.07 -1.86 4.64
N GLY A 143 3.48 -2.91 5.35
CA GLY A 143 3.49 -4.28 4.85
C GLY A 143 2.09 -4.77 4.53
N HIS A 144 1.96 -5.58 3.49
CA HIS A 144 0.69 -6.18 3.09
C HIS A 144 0.45 -7.48 3.86
N CYS A 145 -0.67 -7.55 4.58
CA CYS A 145 -1.05 -8.74 5.33
C CYS A 145 -1.80 -9.73 4.45
N VAL A 146 -1.29 -10.95 4.37
CA VAL A 146 -1.92 -12.08 3.68
C VAL A 146 -2.45 -13.05 4.72
N GLN A 147 -3.76 -13.28 4.69
CA GLN A 147 -4.44 -14.21 5.58
C GLN A 147 -4.08 -15.66 5.20
N GLY A 148 -3.73 -16.48 6.19
CA GLY A 148 -3.51 -17.92 6.01
C GLY A 148 -4.81 -18.72 6.00
N GLU A 149 -4.69 -20.06 5.87
CA GLU A 149 -5.83 -20.97 5.92
C GLU A 149 -6.55 -20.91 7.27
N ASP A 150 -5.77 -20.91 8.37
CA ASP A 150 -6.30 -20.67 9.70
C ASP A 150 -6.54 -19.17 9.93
N PRO A 151 -7.65 -18.78 10.60
CA PRO A 151 -7.98 -17.38 10.86
C PRO A 151 -6.90 -16.67 11.68
N THR A 152 -6.14 -17.39 12.50
CA THR A 152 -5.03 -16.83 13.30
C THR A 152 -3.69 -16.82 12.56
N MET A 153 -3.57 -17.52 11.43
CA MET A 153 -2.33 -17.59 10.66
C MET A 153 -2.27 -16.46 9.64
N TYR A 154 -1.10 -15.85 9.48
CA TYR A 154 -0.87 -14.79 8.51
C TYR A 154 0.57 -14.81 8.02
N THR A 155 0.79 -14.17 6.87
CA THR A 155 2.11 -13.86 6.33
C THR A 155 2.16 -12.40 5.93
N CYS A 156 3.23 -11.69 6.29
CA CYS A 156 3.45 -10.32 5.89
C CYS A 156 4.32 -10.24 4.64
N ILE A 157 3.84 -9.55 3.61
CA ILE A 157 4.65 -9.15 2.46
C ILE A 157 5.18 -7.75 2.73
N CYS A 158 6.47 -7.66 3.01
CA CYS A 158 7.10 -6.39 3.38
C CYS A 158 7.31 -5.46 2.20
N GLN A 159 7.24 -4.16 2.48
CA GLN A 159 7.72 -3.15 1.53
C GLN A 159 9.21 -3.37 1.26
N PRO A 160 9.72 -2.97 0.07
CA PRO A 160 11.11 -3.19 -0.29
C PRO A 160 12.09 -2.74 0.81
N GLY A 161 12.98 -3.65 1.19
CA GLY A 161 14.03 -3.59 2.23
C GLY A 161 13.57 -3.44 3.69
N TYR A 162 12.28 -3.47 3.98
CA TYR A 162 11.82 -3.88 5.31
C TYR A 162 11.87 -5.40 5.44
N MET A 163 12.17 -5.88 6.65
CA MET A 163 12.33 -7.31 6.93
C MET A 163 11.69 -7.67 8.29
N GLY A 164 11.73 -8.95 8.64
CA GLY A 164 11.13 -9.48 9.86
C GLY A 164 9.79 -10.18 9.62
N LYS A 165 9.26 -10.85 10.64
CA LYS A 165 8.00 -11.61 10.53
C LYS A 165 6.82 -10.68 10.23
N ASN A 166 6.88 -9.47 10.79
CA ASN A 166 5.86 -8.44 10.76
C ASN A 166 6.36 -7.18 10.06
N CYS A 167 7.45 -7.23 9.27
CA CYS A 167 8.06 -6.08 8.61
C CYS A 167 8.56 -5.00 9.59
N GLU A 168 8.90 -5.39 10.81
CA GLU A 168 9.34 -4.54 11.90
C GLU A 168 10.79 -4.05 11.76
N ILE A 169 11.61 -4.75 10.97
CA ILE A 169 13.02 -4.42 10.79
C ILE A 169 13.11 -3.41 9.65
N GLU A 170 13.50 -2.19 10.00
CA GLU A 170 13.72 -1.11 9.04
C GLU A 170 15.01 -1.32 8.24
N PRO A 171 15.06 -0.87 6.97
CA PRO A 171 16.30 -0.85 6.21
C PRO A 171 17.33 0.08 6.86
N PRO A 172 18.64 -0.19 6.71
CA PRO A 172 19.67 0.75 7.12
C PRO A 172 19.49 2.11 6.45
N ALA A 173 19.89 3.17 7.15
CA ALA A 173 19.88 4.51 6.57
C ALA A 173 20.81 4.58 5.34
N PRO A 174 20.45 5.35 4.31
CA PRO A 174 21.31 5.51 3.13
C PRO A 174 22.61 6.22 3.50
N THR A 175 23.72 5.68 3.01
CA THR A 175 25.06 6.21 3.32
C THR A 175 25.81 6.56 2.05
N TRP A 176 26.63 7.59 2.14
CA TRP A 176 27.58 7.90 1.08
C TRP A 176 28.64 6.80 0.96
N GLY A 177 28.86 6.32 -0.25
CA GLY A 177 29.96 5.43 -0.57
C GLY A 177 31.32 6.13 -0.45
N ILE A 178 32.37 5.33 -0.60
CA ILE A 178 33.75 5.84 -0.61
C ILE A 178 33.95 6.71 -1.85
N TRP A 179 34.74 7.78 -1.71
CA TRP A 179 35.13 8.62 -2.84
C TRP A 179 35.94 7.80 -3.84
N SER A 180 35.64 7.99 -5.13
CA SER A 180 36.53 7.55 -6.19
C SER A 180 37.90 8.21 -6.06
N MET A 181 38.90 7.64 -6.73
CA MET A 181 40.13 8.37 -6.97
C MET A 181 39.83 9.65 -7.78
N TRP A 182 40.66 10.67 -7.60
CA TRP A 182 40.63 11.88 -8.44
C TRP A 182 40.79 11.49 -9.91
N SER A 183 39.96 12.07 -10.77
CA SER A 183 40.11 11.94 -12.21
C SER A 183 41.41 12.60 -12.69
N GLU A 184 41.83 12.26 -13.91
CA GLU A 184 42.74 13.13 -14.64
C GLU A 184 42.17 14.55 -14.79
N CYS A 185 43.04 15.51 -15.09
CA CYS A 185 42.61 16.89 -15.30
C CYS A 185 41.60 17.00 -16.44
N ILE A 186 40.45 17.60 -16.15
CA ILE A 186 39.41 17.90 -17.11
C ILE A 186 39.67 19.29 -17.64
N TRP A 187 40.03 19.35 -18.91
CA TRP A 187 40.40 20.59 -19.58
C TRP A 187 39.23 21.15 -20.40
N PRO A 188 38.94 22.45 -20.27
CA PRO A 188 37.95 23.12 -21.11
C PRO A 188 38.44 23.21 -22.56
N GLU A 189 37.56 23.59 -23.47
CA GLU A 189 37.98 23.89 -24.84
C GLU A 189 38.76 25.22 -24.91
N PRO A 190 39.61 25.45 -25.93
CA PRO A 190 40.44 26.65 -26.01
C PRO A 190 39.69 27.98 -25.95
N TYR A 191 38.45 28.02 -26.44
CA TYR A 191 37.61 29.21 -26.36
C TYR A 191 36.94 29.39 -24.98
N GLU A 192 36.97 28.37 -24.13
CA GLU A 192 36.35 28.36 -22.81
C GLU A 192 37.35 28.65 -21.68
N ILE A 193 38.65 28.53 -21.95
CA ILE A 193 39.70 28.62 -20.91
C ILE A 193 39.75 29.98 -20.20
N CYS A 194 39.26 31.04 -20.83
CA CYS A 194 39.21 32.37 -20.21
C CYS A 194 38.18 32.47 -19.08
N TYR A 195 37.17 31.61 -19.05
CA TYR A 195 36.08 31.65 -18.07
C TYR A 195 35.81 30.32 -17.36
N LYS A 196 36.45 29.23 -17.80
CA LYS A 196 36.42 27.93 -17.13
C LYS A 196 37.83 27.52 -16.72
N ARG A 197 38.01 27.26 -15.42
CA ARG A 197 39.26 26.69 -14.91
C ARG A 197 39.25 25.18 -15.10
N PRO A 198 40.40 24.57 -15.47
CA PRO A 198 40.54 23.13 -15.47
C PRO A 198 40.47 22.60 -14.03
N PHE A 199 39.93 21.40 -13.86
CA PHE A 199 39.77 20.80 -12.54
C PHE A 199 39.89 19.28 -12.60
N GLN A 200 40.23 18.66 -11.48
CA GLN A 200 40.02 17.23 -11.26
C GLN A 200 38.68 17.04 -10.56
N GLN A 201 38.01 15.92 -10.83
CA GLN A 201 36.79 15.56 -10.12
C GLN A 201 36.90 14.20 -9.46
N GLN A 202 36.27 14.06 -8.30
CA GLN A 202 36.00 12.75 -7.69
C GLN A 202 34.52 12.62 -7.42
N THR A 203 34.02 11.39 -7.51
CA THR A 203 32.60 11.08 -7.37
C THR A 203 32.40 9.99 -6.34
N ARG A 204 31.25 10.01 -5.68
CA ARG A 204 30.81 8.92 -4.81
C ARG A 204 29.35 8.61 -5.08
N ASP A 205 29.00 7.35 -4.89
CA ASP A 205 27.63 6.89 -5.07
C ASP A 205 26.87 6.93 -3.74
N CYS A 206 25.57 7.17 -3.82
CA CYS A 206 24.70 7.00 -2.66
C CYS A 206 24.32 5.52 -2.55
N ILE A 207 24.66 4.89 -1.44
CA ILE A 207 24.30 3.50 -1.17
C ILE A 207 22.90 3.52 -0.54
N THR A 208 21.94 2.97 -1.26
CA THR A 208 20.53 2.87 -0.84
C THR A 208 20.13 1.40 -0.75
N TYR A 209 19.36 1.05 0.27
CA TYR A 209 18.86 -0.31 0.49
C TYR A 209 17.40 -0.46 0.05
N THR A 210 16.69 0.65 -0.14
CA THR A 210 15.28 0.65 -0.56
C THR A 210 14.98 1.72 -1.61
N PRO A 211 13.98 1.48 -2.48
CA PRO A 211 13.47 2.50 -3.39
C PRO A 211 12.97 3.72 -2.61
N GLY A 212 13.43 4.90 -3.01
CA GLY A 212 13.04 6.15 -2.38
C GLY A 212 13.97 6.62 -1.25
N GLN A 213 14.92 5.80 -0.78
CA GLN A 213 15.99 6.28 0.08
C GLN A 213 16.91 7.25 -0.65
N ARG A 214 17.43 8.24 0.09
CA ARG A 214 18.25 9.31 -0.46
C ARG A 214 19.32 9.74 0.55
N CYS A 215 20.54 9.92 0.08
CA CYS A 215 21.62 10.40 0.93
C CYS A 215 21.44 11.89 1.22
N VAL A 216 21.54 12.24 2.50
CA VAL A 216 21.47 13.63 2.98
C VAL A 216 22.90 14.14 3.20
N GLY A 217 23.12 15.44 2.96
CA GLY A 217 24.40 16.10 3.23
C GLY A 217 25.25 16.37 1.97
N ALA A 218 26.58 16.33 2.13
CA ALA A 218 27.53 16.85 1.14
C ALA A 218 27.37 16.23 -0.27
N GLN A 219 27.68 17.05 -1.29
CA GLN A 219 27.44 16.74 -2.70
C GLN A 219 28.08 15.41 -3.16
N ARG A 220 27.48 14.77 -4.18
CA ARG A 220 27.98 13.52 -4.81
C ARG A 220 29.28 13.68 -5.59
N ARG A 221 29.69 14.92 -5.86
CA ARG A 221 30.82 15.29 -6.70
C ARG A 221 31.62 16.36 -6.00
N GLN A 222 32.94 16.21 -6.03
CA GLN A 222 33.88 17.24 -5.60
C GLN A 222 34.80 17.60 -6.76
N ARG A 223 35.12 18.90 -6.86
CA ARG A 223 36.03 19.44 -7.86
C ARG A 223 37.21 20.09 -7.16
N ASN A 224 38.42 19.86 -7.68
CA ASN A 224 39.64 20.46 -7.20
C ASN A 224 40.35 21.20 -8.34
N ALA A 225 40.68 22.47 -8.13
CA ALA A 225 41.31 23.35 -9.12
C ALA A 225 42.85 23.19 -9.17
N GLY A 226 43.34 21.95 -9.06
CA GLY A 226 44.79 21.64 -9.01
C GLY A 226 45.47 21.51 -10.37
N CYS A 227 44.79 21.82 -11.48
CA CYS A 227 45.31 21.67 -12.83
C CYS A 227 45.88 22.99 -13.34
N ASP A 228 47.16 23.02 -13.68
CA ASP A 228 47.84 24.22 -14.19
C ASP A 228 48.71 23.88 -15.42
N LEU A 229 48.69 24.78 -16.41
CA LEU A 229 49.50 24.77 -17.63
C LEU A 229 50.97 25.18 -17.37
N SER A 230 51.22 25.80 -16.21
CA SER A 230 52.48 26.48 -15.86
C SER A 230 53.38 25.66 -14.94
N ALA A 231 52.81 24.69 -14.20
CA ALA A 231 53.58 23.86 -13.28
C ALA A 231 54.44 22.87 -14.07
N GLY A 232 55.77 23.00 -13.95
CA GLY A 232 56.77 22.13 -14.59
C GLY A 232 56.78 20.67 -14.10
N SER A 233 55.81 20.26 -13.28
CA SER A 233 55.67 18.87 -12.83
C SER A 233 54.69 18.11 -13.72
N GLN A 234 55.08 16.89 -14.12
CA GLN A 234 54.31 16.02 -15.01
C GLN A 234 52.91 15.63 -14.46
N ALA A 235 52.68 15.84 -13.17
CA ALA A 235 51.42 15.58 -12.47
C ALA A 235 50.34 16.67 -12.70
N SER A 236 50.72 17.89 -13.10
CA SER A 236 49.79 19.03 -13.24
C SER A 236 48.98 19.02 -14.55
N TYR A 237 49.42 18.26 -15.56
CA TYR A 237 48.84 18.28 -16.91
C TYR A 237 48.43 16.89 -17.41
N THR A 238 47.90 16.05 -16.53
CA THR A 238 47.32 14.74 -16.89
C THR A 238 46.10 14.91 -17.81
N GLY A 239 45.73 13.88 -18.59
CA GLY A 239 44.50 13.92 -19.41
C GLY A 239 44.48 14.87 -20.61
N ILE A 240 45.64 15.36 -21.07
CA ILE A 240 45.71 16.26 -22.24
C ILE A 240 46.89 15.94 -23.18
N THR A 241 46.64 16.09 -24.49
CA THR A 241 47.68 15.95 -25.52
C THR A 241 48.57 17.19 -25.61
N TYR A 242 49.79 17.02 -26.10
CA TYR A 242 50.72 18.14 -26.33
C TYR A 242 50.09 19.25 -27.19
N LEU A 243 49.42 18.88 -28.30
CA LEU A 243 48.77 19.84 -29.18
C LEU A 243 47.64 20.62 -28.50
N LYS A 244 46.80 19.94 -27.69
CA LYS A 244 45.72 20.63 -26.96
C LYS A 244 46.29 21.54 -25.86
N ARG A 245 47.39 21.15 -25.22
CA ARG A 245 48.09 21.98 -24.23
C ARG A 245 48.63 23.27 -24.84
N GLU A 246 49.35 23.20 -25.96
CA GLU A 246 49.88 24.40 -26.61
C GLU A 246 48.75 25.34 -27.08
N ARG A 247 47.65 24.78 -27.59
CA ARG A 247 46.45 25.57 -27.93
C ARG A 247 45.83 26.25 -26.72
N LEU A 248 45.74 25.55 -25.59
CA LEU A 248 45.21 26.14 -24.35
C LEU A 248 46.16 27.19 -23.78
N ARG A 249 47.48 27.00 -23.86
CA ARG A 249 48.47 28.00 -23.44
C ARG A 249 48.36 29.26 -24.29
N ALA A 250 48.38 29.13 -25.62
CA ALA A 250 48.20 30.26 -26.53
C ALA A 250 46.85 30.95 -26.32
N ALA A 251 45.76 30.19 -26.10
CA ALA A 251 44.46 30.76 -25.80
C ALA A 251 44.43 31.48 -24.45
N SER A 252 45.11 30.96 -23.43
CA SER A 252 45.22 31.60 -22.11
C SER A 252 45.99 32.92 -22.15
N GLU A 253 47.03 33.02 -22.96
CA GLU A 253 47.77 34.27 -23.20
C GLU A 253 46.91 35.30 -23.94
N LEU A 254 46.04 34.85 -24.85
CA LEU A 254 45.08 35.72 -25.55
C LEU A 254 43.92 36.19 -24.65
N CYS A 255 43.64 35.51 -23.54
CA CYS A 255 42.63 35.96 -22.58
C CYS A 255 42.97 37.33 -21.99
N GLU A 256 44.26 37.69 -21.84
CA GLU A 256 44.67 39.02 -21.38
C GLU A 256 44.30 40.15 -22.38
N ILE A 257 44.24 39.83 -23.68
CA ILE A 257 43.85 40.77 -24.73
C ILE A 257 42.32 40.96 -24.75
N ALA A 258 41.57 39.88 -24.52
CA ALA A 258 40.11 39.91 -24.37
C ALA A 258 39.65 40.48 -23.01
N GLY A 259 40.52 40.43 -21.99
CA GLY A 259 40.28 40.84 -20.61
C GLY A 259 40.18 42.35 -20.38
N LYS A 260 40.42 43.20 -21.39
CA LYS A 260 40.16 44.64 -21.26
C LYS A 260 38.68 45.01 -21.05
N GLN A 261 37.75 44.04 -21.10
CA GLN A 261 36.36 44.27 -20.69
C GLN A 261 35.80 43.32 -19.62
N VAL A 262 36.53 42.32 -19.12
CA VAL A 262 36.00 41.44 -18.06
C VAL A 262 37.07 41.12 -17.02
N GLN A 263 37.32 42.13 -16.18
CA GLN A 263 37.67 42.12 -14.75
C GLN A 263 38.70 43.22 -14.50
N SER A 264 38.23 44.35 -13.98
CA SER A 264 39.11 45.27 -13.26
C SER A 264 39.75 44.49 -12.11
N PHE A 265 41.07 44.60 -12.02
CA PHE A 265 41.86 44.25 -10.84
C PHE A 265 41.10 44.68 -9.57
N ILE A 266 40.66 43.71 -8.78
CA ILE A 266 40.26 43.99 -7.41
C ILE A 266 41.57 44.03 -6.62
N SER A 267 41.96 45.24 -6.23
CA SER A 267 43.04 45.48 -5.27
C SER A 267 42.78 44.64 -4.01
N GLU A 268 43.86 44.12 -3.42
CA GLU A 268 43.95 43.40 -2.13
C GLU A 268 43.35 44.17 -0.91
N LYS A 269 42.69 45.31 -1.16
CA LYS A 269 42.04 46.18 -0.19
C LYS A 269 40.51 46.28 -0.32
N VAL A 270 39.87 45.57 -1.24
CA VAL A 270 38.40 45.53 -1.37
C VAL A 270 37.92 44.09 -1.14
N LEU A 271 38.15 43.61 0.07
CA LEU A 271 37.65 42.33 0.58
C LEU A 271 36.27 42.49 1.24
N GLY A 272 35.41 43.34 0.68
CA GLY A 272 34.21 43.78 1.40
C GLY A 272 33.03 44.31 0.59
N GLU A 273 33.06 44.31 -0.74
CA GLU A 273 31.88 44.67 -1.53
C GLU A 273 31.58 43.69 -2.65
N GLN A 274 30.31 43.30 -2.67
CA GLN A 274 29.72 42.19 -3.39
C GLN A 274 29.47 42.58 -4.84
N LEU A 275 30.38 42.19 -5.74
CA LEU A 275 30.20 42.35 -7.17
C LEU A 275 29.23 41.28 -7.70
N LEU A 276 27.98 41.70 -7.91
CA LEU A 276 26.93 40.98 -8.62
C LEU A 276 27.33 40.78 -10.10
N SER A 277 27.88 39.62 -10.45
CA SER A 277 27.79 39.11 -11.83
C SER A 277 27.31 37.66 -11.80
N ILE A 278 26.41 37.36 -12.74
CA ILE A 278 25.47 36.23 -12.62
C ILE A 278 26.04 34.89 -13.12
N ASP A 279 27.35 34.82 -13.41
CA ASP A 279 28.02 33.62 -13.93
C ASP A 279 29.26 33.17 -13.13
N ALA A 280 29.56 33.79 -11.98
CA ALA A 280 30.62 33.33 -11.07
C ALA A 280 30.08 32.31 -10.05
N VAL A 281 29.81 31.12 -10.57
CA VAL A 281 29.34 29.95 -9.82
C VAL A 281 30.48 29.35 -8.97
N ASP A 282 30.19 29.26 -7.67
CA ASP A 282 30.66 28.30 -6.67
C ASP A 282 32.16 28.23 -6.33
N ASP A 283 32.56 29.01 -5.33
CA ASP A 283 33.47 28.52 -4.30
C ASP A 283 32.82 28.65 -2.92
N TRP A 284 32.29 27.55 -2.40
CA TRP A 284 31.79 27.43 -1.02
C TRP A 284 32.55 26.34 -0.28
N SER A 285 33.84 26.17 -0.58
CA SER A 285 34.68 25.15 0.07
C SER A 285 35.37 25.63 1.35
N THR A 286 35.24 26.91 1.73
CA THR A 286 35.99 27.50 2.85
C THR A 286 35.17 28.09 3.99
N VAL A 287 33.83 28.06 3.95
CA VAL A 287 33.01 28.59 5.07
C VAL A 287 32.51 27.46 5.95
N GLY A 288 33.03 27.44 7.18
CA GLY A 288 32.71 26.48 8.21
C GLY A 288 31.27 26.55 8.70
N LEU A 289 30.93 25.48 9.40
CA LEU A 289 29.70 25.18 10.10
C LEU A 289 29.25 26.33 11.03
N GLU A 290 28.45 27.26 10.53
CA GLU A 290 27.41 28.04 11.23
C GLU A 290 26.81 29.03 10.20
N ASP A 291 25.48 29.09 10.12
CA ASP A 291 24.68 29.94 9.24
C ASP A 291 24.68 29.62 7.72
N ALA A 292 23.87 28.63 7.32
CA ALA A 292 23.40 28.53 5.95
C ALA A 292 22.22 29.51 5.71
N PRO A 293 22.35 30.56 4.90
CA PRO A 293 21.19 31.37 4.53
C PRO A 293 20.44 30.66 3.42
N LEU A 294 19.25 30.20 3.80
CA LEU A 294 18.12 29.79 2.98
C LEU A 294 18.10 30.49 1.60
N LEU A 295 18.28 29.73 0.51
CA LEU A 295 18.27 30.26 -0.87
C LEU A 295 16.87 30.78 -1.23
N ASN A 296 16.68 32.09 -1.38
CA ASN A 296 15.41 32.71 -1.81
C ASN A 296 15.02 32.29 -3.24
N LEU A 297 14.46 31.10 -3.37
CA LEU A 297 13.59 30.71 -4.47
C LEU A 297 12.17 31.19 -4.15
N PRO A 298 11.40 31.70 -5.12
CA PRO A 298 9.96 31.86 -4.94
C PRO A 298 9.36 30.51 -4.53
N ASP A 299 8.44 30.53 -3.55
CA ASP A 299 7.98 29.33 -2.83
C ASP A 299 7.43 28.21 -3.73
N SER A 300 7.03 28.53 -4.97
CA SER A 300 6.58 27.56 -5.97
C SER A 300 7.67 26.65 -6.53
N LEU A 301 8.95 27.02 -6.42
CA LEU A 301 10.09 26.25 -6.95
C LEU A 301 10.90 25.52 -5.86
N ARG A 302 10.64 25.79 -4.57
CA ARG A 302 11.32 25.16 -3.42
C ARG A 302 10.88 23.73 -3.12
N ALA A 303 9.90 23.20 -3.87
CA ALA A 303 9.45 21.83 -3.73
C ALA A 303 10.39 20.86 -4.47
N GLY A 304 11.57 20.63 -3.91
CA GLY A 304 12.47 19.60 -4.39
C GLY A 304 13.86 19.75 -3.82
N ASP A 305 14.07 19.31 -2.57
CA ASP A 305 15.39 19.01 -2.06
C ASP A 305 16.19 18.27 -3.14
N LEU A 306 17.28 18.87 -3.62
CA LEU A 306 18.23 18.23 -4.55
C LEU A 306 19.03 17.16 -3.80
N GLN A 307 18.31 16.20 -3.25
CA GLN A 307 18.82 14.97 -2.69
C GLN A 307 19.34 14.12 -3.84
N ALA A 308 20.58 13.66 -3.73
CA ALA A 308 21.21 12.86 -4.77
C ALA A 308 20.53 11.49 -4.86
N VAL A 309 19.78 11.28 -5.93
CA VAL A 309 19.21 9.98 -6.32
C VAL A 309 20.14 9.36 -7.37
N ASN A 310 20.40 8.06 -7.25
CA ASN A 310 21.09 7.31 -8.31
C ASN A 310 20.14 7.19 -9.51
N TRP A 311 20.48 7.86 -10.60
CA TRP A 311 19.78 7.72 -11.87
C TRP A 311 20.24 6.44 -12.58
N PRO A 312 19.35 5.72 -13.28
CA PRO A 312 19.71 4.55 -14.06
C PRO A 312 20.83 4.89 -15.06
N ARG A 313 21.79 3.99 -15.26
CA ARG A 313 22.83 4.17 -16.27
C ARG A 313 22.21 4.00 -17.66
N ALA A 314 22.90 4.50 -18.70
CA ALA A 314 22.42 4.39 -20.08
C ALA A 314 22.20 2.92 -20.51
N GLU A 315 23.01 2.00 -19.98
CA GLU A 315 22.88 0.56 -20.20
C GLU A 315 21.58 0.00 -19.61
N ASP A 316 21.19 0.45 -18.41
CA ASP A 316 19.94 0.06 -17.74
C ASP A 316 18.71 0.52 -18.56
N LEU A 317 18.78 1.74 -19.10
CA LEU A 317 17.73 2.31 -19.96
C LEU A 317 17.60 1.55 -21.29
N LEU A 318 18.71 1.15 -21.90
CA LEU A 318 18.70 0.33 -23.12
C LEU A 318 18.07 -1.04 -22.88
N PHE A 319 18.42 -1.69 -21.77
CA PHE A 319 17.83 -2.98 -21.42
C PHE A 319 16.32 -2.88 -21.20
N MET A 320 15.87 -1.86 -20.45
CA MET A 320 14.44 -1.64 -20.18
C MET A 320 13.64 -1.35 -21.46
N THR A 321 14.18 -0.54 -22.36
CA THR A 321 13.51 -0.25 -23.64
C THR A 321 13.42 -1.50 -24.52
N LEU A 322 14.47 -2.32 -24.59
CA LEU A 322 14.45 -3.61 -25.30
C LEU A 322 13.40 -4.57 -24.77
N TRP A 323 13.25 -4.67 -23.44
CA TRP A 323 12.21 -5.49 -22.82
C TRP A 323 10.80 -5.02 -23.16
N ILE A 324 10.57 -3.70 -23.16
CA ILE A 324 9.28 -3.12 -23.55
C ILE A 324 8.95 -3.50 -25.01
N TYR A 325 9.91 -3.39 -25.93
CA TYR A 325 9.70 -3.78 -27.32
C TYR A 325 9.42 -5.29 -27.47
N ALA A 326 10.11 -6.15 -26.72
CA ALA A 326 9.87 -7.59 -26.75
C ALA A 326 8.46 -7.96 -26.27
N VAL A 327 7.98 -7.32 -25.20
CA VAL A 327 6.61 -7.50 -24.68
C VAL A 327 5.57 -7.04 -25.70
N LEU A 328 5.76 -5.88 -26.33
CA LEU A 328 4.85 -5.38 -27.35
C LEU A 328 4.77 -6.33 -28.56
N LEU A 329 5.90 -6.90 -28.99
CA LEU A 329 5.95 -7.87 -30.09
C LEU A 329 5.20 -9.16 -29.71
N HIS A 330 5.38 -9.65 -28.48
CA HIS A 330 4.64 -10.81 -27.98
C HIS A 330 3.13 -10.58 -27.96
N ILE A 331 2.67 -9.42 -27.46
CA ILE A 331 1.25 -9.07 -27.44
C ILE A 331 0.69 -9.01 -28.87
N ALA A 332 1.42 -8.40 -29.81
CA ALA A 332 1.01 -8.35 -31.21
C ALA A 332 0.85 -9.74 -31.83
N LEU A 333 1.78 -10.66 -31.58
CA LEU A 333 1.68 -12.05 -32.05
C LEU A 333 0.48 -12.79 -31.47
N ILE A 334 0.18 -12.60 -30.19
CA ILE A 334 -1.00 -13.19 -29.53
C ILE A 334 -2.29 -12.68 -30.19
N ILE A 335 -2.40 -11.37 -30.43
CA ILE A 335 -3.57 -10.77 -31.10
C ILE A 335 -3.73 -11.34 -32.52
N LEU A 336 -2.62 -11.47 -33.25
CA LEU A 336 -2.60 -11.98 -34.62
C LEU A 336 -3.01 -13.46 -34.66
N TRP A 337 -2.59 -14.25 -33.66
CA TRP A 337 -3.00 -15.65 -33.50
C TRP A 337 -4.50 -15.77 -33.19
N ILE A 338 -5.03 -14.95 -32.28
CA ILE A 338 -6.48 -14.89 -31.98
C ILE A 338 -7.28 -14.53 -33.25
N TYR A 339 -6.80 -13.55 -34.02
CA TYR A 339 -7.44 -13.17 -35.29
C TYR A 339 -7.51 -14.34 -36.28
N TYR A 340 -6.42 -15.11 -36.45
CA TYR A 340 -6.42 -16.26 -37.34
C TYR A 340 -7.34 -17.38 -36.87
N ILE A 341 -7.42 -17.66 -35.56
CA ILE A 341 -8.36 -18.64 -35.00
C ILE A 341 -9.81 -18.21 -35.27
N HIS A 342 -10.13 -16.93 -35.05
CA HIS A 342 -11.45 -16.38 -35.35
C HIS A 342 -11.80 -16.53 -36.82
N LYS A 343 -10.87 -16.16 -37.72
CA LYS A 343 -11.05 -16.28 -39.17
C LYS A 343 -11.28 -17.73 -39.59
N TRP A 344 -10.47 -18.66 -39.10
CA TRP A 344 -10.59 -20.08 -39.38
C TRP A 344 -11.97 -20.63 -38.96
N ARG A 345 -12.41 -20.32 -37.73
CA ARG A 345 -13.74 -20.71 -37.23
C ARG A 345 -14.88 -20.14 -38.07
N THR A 346 -14.78 -18.90 -38.54
CA THR A 346 -15.82 -18.29 -39.38
C THR A 346 -15.86 -18.85 -40.80
N GLN A 347 -14.75 -19.37 -41.33
CA GLN A 347 -14.74 -19.97 -42.67
C GLN A 347 -15.37 -21.37 -42.69
N GLU A 348 -15.29 -22.15 -41.61
CA GLU A 348 -15.98 -23.45 -41.51
C GLU A 348 -17.52 -23.31 -41.52
N VAL A 349 -18.06 -22.22 -40.98
CA VAL A 349 -19.52 -21.97 -40.95
C VAL A 349 -20.10 -21.68 -42.34
N VAL A 350 -19.30 -21.17 -43.29
CA VAL A 350 -19.77 -20.87 -44.66
C VAL A 350 -19.78 -22.13 -45.53
N LEU A 351 -18.98 -23.15 -45.19
CA LEU A 351 -18.92 -24.41 -45.93
C LEU A 351 -19.97 -25.43 -45.48
N SER A 352 -20.60 -25.26 -44.30
CA SER A 352 -21.68 -26.15 -43.83
C SER A 352 -23.09 -25.64 -44.15
N SER A 353 -23.24 -24.51 -44.85
CA SER A 353 -24.55 -23.96 -45.27
C SER A 353 -24.87 -24.23 -46.75
N PHE A 354 -24.06 -25.05 -47.41
CA PHE A 354 -24.29 -25.58 -48.75
C PHE A 354 -24.21 -27.12 -48.68
N ASP A 355 -25.19 -27.72 -48.01
CA ASP A 355 -25.65 -29.10 -48.22
C ASP A 355 -27.11 -29.22 -47.77
#